data_AF-A0A1Q7BV72-F1
#
_entry.id   AF-A0A1Q7BV72-F1
#
_cell.length_a   1.000
_cell.length_b   1.000
_cell.length_c   1.000
_cell.angle_alpha   90.00
_cell.angle_beta   90.00
_cell.angle_gamma   90.00
#
_symmetry.space_group_name_H-M   'P 1'
#
loop_
_entity.id
_entity.type
_entity.pdbx_description
1 polymer ?
#
loop_
_entity_poly.entity_id
_entity_poly.type
_entity_poly.pdbx_seq_one_letter_code
_entity_poly.pdbx_strand_id
1 'polypeptide(L)'
;MTDYWVSKLFFDLQHDAKLAAEYRADMPAVLERYSIKPEIRAALLADDVGKIAPLVNAYLLRFYFQIRGMPEGEFIARLHALKPGKGKVDG
;
A
#
# COMPACT_ATOMS: atom_id res chain seq x y z
N MET A 1 -5.65 -1.65 -12.79
CA MET A 1 -5.78 -0.19 -13.01
C MET A 1 -5.49 0.47 -11.68
N THR A 2 -4.65 1.50 -11.67
CA THR A 2 -4.27 2.19 -10.42
C THR A 2 -5.44 2.99 -9.87
N ASP A 3 -5.66 2.93 -8.57
CA ASP A 3 -6.60 3.79 -7.86
C ASP A 3 -5.95 5.15 -7.57
N TYR A 4 -6.61 6.21 -8.01
CA TYR A 4 -6.11 7.57 -7.87
C TYR A 4 -5.94 7.98 -6.41
N TRP A 5 -6.91 7.68 -5.54
CA TRP A 5 -6.91 8.13 -4.15
C TRP A 5 -5.89 7.39 -3.30
N VAL A 6 -5.69 6.09 -3.57
CA VAL A 6 -4.60 5.33 -2.93
C VAL A 6 -3.24 5.85 -3.39
N SER A 7 -3.07 6.11 -4.69
CA SER A 7 -1.83 6.67 -5.22
C SER A 7 -1.54 8.06 -4.66
N LYS A 8 -2.57 8.91 -4.52
CA LYS A 8 -2.49 10.25 -3.92
C LYS A 8 -2.11 10.19 -2.46
N LEU A 9 -2.73 9.31 -1.67
CA LEU A 9 -2.36 9.07 -0.27
C LEU A 9 -0.88 8.72 -0.16
N PHE A 10 -0.39 7.75 -0.96
CA PHE A 10 1.00 7.30 -0.86
C PHE A 10 1.98 8.38 -1.28
N PHE A 11 1.63 9.15 -2.32
CA PHE A 11 2.40 10.32 -2.73
C PHE A 11 2.47 11.36 -1.60
N ASP A 12 1.34 11.70 -0.97
CA ASP A 12 1.30 12.69 0.10
C ASP A 12 2.10 12.25 1.32
N LEU A 13 1.96 10.99 1.74
CA LEU A 13 2.72 10.44 2.86
C LEU A 13 4.23 10.46 2.61
N GLN A 14 4.66 10.36 1.35
CA GLN A 14 6.08 10.45 1.00
C GLN A 14 6.61 11.89 1.08
N HIS A 15 5.77 12.88 0.72
CA HIS A 15 6.21 14.28 0.58
C HIS A 15 5.90 15.15 1.81
N ASP A 16 4.99 14.71 2.68
CA ASP A 16 4.61 15.41 3.90
C ASP A 16 4.94 14.55 5.13
N ALA A 17 6.06 14.88 5.78
CA ALA A 17 6.53 14.20 6.98
C ALA A 17 5.56 14.33 8.17
N LYS A 18 4.80 15.44 8.24
CA LYS A 18 3.79 15.63 9.28
C LYS A 18 2.61 14.70 9.04
N LEU A 19 2.12 14.63 7.81
CA LEU A 19 1.07 13.68 7.44
C LEU A 19 1.52 12.23 7.68
N ALA A 20 2.76 11.89 7.35
CA ALA A 20 3.31 10.56 7.64
C ALA A 20 3.35 10.25 9.15
N ALA A 21 3.65 11.24 9.99
CA ALA A 21 3.60 11.08 11.44
C ALA A 21 2.16 10.90 11.94
N GLU A 22 1.21 11.71 11.46
CA GLU A 22 -0.21 11.57 11.76
C GLU A 22 -0.75 10.19 11.34
N TYR A 23 -0.34 9.71 10.16
CA TYR A 23 -0.75 8.41 9.65
C TYR A 23 -0.22 7.25 10.49
N ARG A 24 1.00 7.36 11.04
CA ARG A 24 1.54 6.35 11.97
C ARG A 24 0.85 6.37 13.32
N ALA A 25 0.38 7.54 13.76
CA ALA A 25 -0.30 7.70 15.04
C ALA A 25 -1.77 7.26 14.97
N ASP A 26 -2.49 7.65 13.92
CA ASP A 26 -3.90 7.35 13.71
C ASP A 26 -4.21 7.24 12.21
N MET A 27 -3.89 6.07 11.66
CA MET A 27 -4.16 5.74 10.28
C MET A 27 -5.65 5.85 9.90
N PRO A 28 -6.62 5.29 10.67
CA PRO A 28 -8.05 5.44 10.37
C PRO A 28 -8.46 6.90 10.17
N ALA A 29 -8.05 7.80 11.06
CA ALA A 29 -8.40 9.21 10.97
C ALA A 29 -7.82 9.90 9.72
N VAL A 30 -6.62 9.51 9.28
CA VAL A 30 -6.06 10.03 8.02
C VAL A 30 -6.79 9.47 6.80
N LEU A 31 -7.16 8.19 6.79
CA LEU A 31 -7.90 7.59 5.68
C LEU A 31 -9.27 8.24 5.43
N GLU A 32 -9.94 8.74 6.47
CA GLU A 32 -11.20 9.48 6.34
C GLU A 32 -11.08 10.77 5.51
N ARG A 33 -9.87 11.33 5.39
CA ARG A 33 -9.59 12.55 4.62
C ARG A 33 -9.54 12.30 3.11
N TYR A 34 -9.52 11.04 2.69
CA TYR A 34 -9.40 10.64 1.28
C TYR A 34 -10.67 9.92 0.82
N SER A 35 -11.07 10.12 -0.44
CA SER A 35 -12.21 9.41 -1.05
C SER A 35 -11.88 7.97 -1.47
N ILE A 36 -11.21 7.23 -0.59
CA ILE A 36 -10.88 5.81 -0.76
C ILE A 36 -12.10 4.98 -0.40
N LYS A 37 -12.43 4.00 -1.23
CA LYS A 37 -13.58 3.12 -1.00
C LYS A 37 -13.41 2.29 0.28
N PRO A 38 -14.50 1.97 1.00
CA PRO A 38 -14.44 1.25 2.28
C PRO A 38 -13.66 -0.07 2.22
N GLU A 39 -13.82 -0.84 1.13
CA GLU A 39 -13.12 -2.12 0.95
C GLU A 39 -11.59 -1.96 0.80
N ILE A 40 -11.15 -0.84 0.23
CA ILE A 40 -9.73 -0.51 0.09
C ILE A 40 -9.19 0.05 1.41
N ARG A 41 -9.97 0.84 2.14
CA ARG A 41 -9.60 1.29 3.50
C ARG A 41 -9.37 0.09 4.42
N ALA A 42 -10.24 -0.91 4.37
CA ALA A 42 -10.07 -2.16 5.12
C ALA A 42 -8.79 -2.90 4.73
N ALA A 43 -8.46 -2.95 3.43
CA ALA A 43 -7.20 -3.54 2.96
C ALA A 43 -5.96 -2.79 3.48
N LEU A 44 -5.99 -1.45 3.47
CA LEU A 44 -4.92 -0.62 4.03
C LEU A 44 -4.74 -0.87 5.53
N LEU A 45 -5.84 -0.93 6.29
CA LEU A 45 -5.80 -1.16 7.74
C LEU A 45 -5.23 -2.54 8.09
N ALA A 46 -5.54 -3.56 7.27
CA ALA A 46 -5.08 -4.93 7.46
C ALA A 46 -3.69 -5.21 6.86
N ASP A 47 -3.03 -4.24 6.24
CA ASP A 47 -1.81 -4.44 5.44
C ASP A 47 -1.97 -5.57 4.40
N ASP A 48 -3.14 -5.65 3.76
CA ASP A 48 -3.44 -6.63 2.71
C ASP A 48 -2.71 -6.22 1.42
N VAL A 49 -1.43 -6.61 1.36
CA VAL A 49 -0.54 -6.33 0.23
C VAL A 49 -1.13 -6.85 -1.09
N GLY A 50 -1.90 -7.95 -1.04
CA GLY A 50 -2.52 -8.55 -2.22
C GLY A 50 -3.57 -7.67 -2.86
N LYS A 51 -4.36 -6.98 -2.03
CA LYS A 51 -5.36 -6.01 -2.49
C LYS A 51 -4.78 -4.65 -2.81
N ILE A 52 -3.74 -4.21 -2.09
CA ILE A 52 -3.13 -2.88 -2.27
C ILE A 52 -2.24 -2.85 -3.51
N ALA A 53 -1.40 -3.88 -3.72
CA ALA A 53 -0.39 -3.90 -4.78
C ALA A 53 -0.93 -3.61 -6.20
N PRO A 54 -2.07 -4.17 -6.66
CA PRO A 54 -2.59 -3.89 -8.00
C PRO A 54 -3.19 -2.48 -8.17
N LEU A 55 -3.37 -1.73 -7.07
CA LEU A 55 -4.01 -0.41 -7.06
C LEU A 55 -3.01 0.74 -7.18
N VAL A 56 -1.70 0.49 -7.08
CA VAL A 56 -0.68 1.54 -7.11
C VAL A 56 0.54 1.13 -7.93
N ASN A 57 1.38 2.09 -8.28
CA ASN A 57 2.71 1.81 -8.82
C ASN A 57 3.59 1.15 -7.73
N ALA A 58 4.39 0.16 -8.12
CA ALA A 58 5.37 -0.53 -7.26
C ALA A 58 6.30 0.42 -6.49
N TYR A 59 6.68 1.58 -7.04
CA TYR A 59 7.50 2.56 -6.33
C TYR A 59 6.74 3.18 -5.14
N LEU A 60 5.52 3.67 -5.36
CA LEU A 60 4.67 4.22 -4.29
C LEU A 60 4.37 3.15 -3.23
N LEU A 61 4.14 1.91 -3.67
CA LEU A 61 3.94 0.76 -2.79
C LEU A 61 5.15 0.54 -1.87
N ARG A 62 6.37 0.51 -2.43
CA ARG A 62 7.61 0.34 -1.66
C ARG A 62 7.76 1.41 -0.58
N PHE A 63 7.54 2.68 -0.93
CA PHE A 63 7.65 3.78 0.04
C PHE A 63 6.58 3.72 1.12
N TYR A 64 5.35 3.35 0.77
CA TYR A 64 4.28 3.13 1.73
C TYR A 64 4.68 2.11 2.81
N PHE A 65 5.29 0.98 2.43
CA PHE A 65 5.73 -0.01 3.41
C PHE A 65 6.86 0.48 4.32
N GLN A 66 7.75 1.35 3.82
CA GLN A 66 8.72 2.03 4.68
C GLN A 66 8.04 2.97 5.68
N ILE A 67 7.01 3.71 5.25
CA ILE A 67 6.22 4.59 6.14
C ILE A 67 5.53 3.77 7.24
N ARG A 68 4.99 2.58 6.91
CA ARG A 68 4.42 1.62 7.86
C ARG A 68 5.44 0.97 8.79
N GLY A 69 6.74 1.18 8.57
CA GLY A 69 7.81 0.57 9.36
C GLY A 69 8.07 -0.89 9.01
N MET A 70 7.54 -1.39 7.88
CA MET A 70 7.80 -2.75 7.42
C MET A 70 9.20 -2.83 6.80
N PRO A 71 10.07 -3.76 7.26
CA PRO A 71 11.36 -3.99 6.63
C PRO A 71 11.20 -4.39 5.17
N GLU A 72 12.10 -3.91 4.30
CA GLU A 72 12.03 -4.18 2.86
C GLU A 72 12.01 -5.69 2.54
N GLY A 73 12.81 -6.49 3.27
CA GLY A 73 12.84 -7.94 3.08
C GLY A 73 11.50 -8.62 3.38
N GLU A 74 10.78 -8.15 4.41
CA GLU A 74 9.44 -8.65 4.74
C GLU A 74 8.43 -8.27 3.65
N PHE A 75 8.49 -7.03 3.16
CA PHE A 75 7.63 -6.56 2.07
C PHE A 75 7.82 -7.39 0.79
N ILE A 76 9.07 -7.63 0.37
CA ILE A 76 9.38 -8.44 -0.80
C ILE A 76 8.90 -9.88 -0.62
N ALA A 77 9.07 -10.46 0.58
CA ALA A 77 8.57 -11.80 0.88
C ALA A 77 7.04 -11.88 0.75
N ARG A 78 6.30 -10.91 1.28
CA ARG A 78 4.83 -10.82 1.13
C ARG A 78 4.42 -10.68 -0.33
N LEU A 79 5.10 -9.83 -1.11
CA LEU A 79 4.85 -9.72 -2.56
C LEU A 79 5.11 -11.01 -3.32
N HIS A 80 6.15 -11.75 -2.96
CA HIS A 80 6.46 -13.03 -3.60
C HIS A 80 5.45 -14.11 -3.24
N ALA A 81 4.98 -14.15 -2.00
CA ALA A 81 3.93 -15.07 -1.56
C ALA A 81 2.57 -14.83 -2.27
N LEU A 82 2.33 -13.61 -2.75
CA LEU A 82 1.12 -13.26 -3.51
C LEU A 82 1.13 -13.70 -4.97
N LYS A 83 2.29 -14.09 -5.52
CA LYS A 83 2.33 -14.71 -6.84
C LYS A 83 1.96 -16.19 -6.66
N PRO A 84 0.74 -16.66 -7.02
CA PRO A 84 0.62 -18.06 -7.36
C PRO A 84 1.63 -18.30 -8.49
N GLY A 85 2.36 -19.42 -8.41
CA GLY A 85 3.43 -19.76 -9.34
C GLY A 85 3.06 -19.33 -10.75
N LYS A 86 3.98 -18.59 -11.39
CA LYS A 86 3.98 -18.38 -12.84
C LYS A 86 3.44 -19.67 -13.47
N GLY A 87 2.23 -19.59 -14.03
CA GLY A 87 1.72 -20.67 -14.87
C GLY A 87 2.80 -21.02 -15.87
N LYS A 88 3.09 -22.32 -15.97
CA LYS A 88 3.94 -22.97 -16.95
C LYS A 88 4.18 -22.11 -18.20
N VAL A 89 5.46 -21.89 -18.51
CA VAL A 89 5.88 -21.75 -19.91
C VAL A 89 5.71 -23.13 -20.54
N ASP A 90 4.63 -23.32 -21.28
CA ASP A 90 4.48 -24.40 -22.25
C ASP A 90 3.96 -23.74 -23.54
N GLY A 91 4.78 -23.82 -24.58
CA GLY A 91 4.57 -23.21 -25.90
C GLY A 91 5.88 -22.85 -26.55
#